data_AF-A0A662WD83-F1
#
_entry.id   AF-A0A662WD83-F1
#
_cell.length_a   1.000
_cell.length_b   1.000
_cell.length_c   1.000
_cell.angle_alpha   90.00
_cell.angle_beta   90.00
_cell.angle_gamma   90.00
#
_symmetry.space_group_name_H-M   'P 1'
#
loop_
_entity.id
_entity.type
_entity.pdbx_description
1 polymer ?
#
loop_
_entity_poly.entity_id
_entity_poly.type
_entity_poly.pdbx_seq_one_letter_code
_entity_poly.pdbx_strand_id
1 'polypeptide(L)'
;MPTPSIPPPLYQELQVHARHPVPGTRDLIPAMLCVDPNQRMTVEQALQHPWLKDVESVNRNLVYRGMAARQQVALAAIGASS
;
A
#
# COMPACT_ATOMS: atom_id res chain seq x y z
N MET A 1 15.54 18.69 15.42
CA MET A 1 14.22 18.66 14.77
C MET A 1 13.39 17.60 15.48
N PRO A 2 12.30 17.93 16.18
CA PRO A 2 11.41 16.89 16.71
C PRO A 2 10.75 16.18 15.52
N THR A 3 10.76 14.86 15.52
CA THR A 3 10.03 14.05 14.53
C THR A 3 8.54 14.39 14.61
N PRO A 4 7.81 14.54 13.49
CA PRO A 4 6.37 14.62 13.55
C PRO A 4 5.83 13.28 14.05
N SER A 5 5.53 13.21 15.34
CA SER A 5 4.75 12.10 15.91
C SER A 5 3.37 12.15 15.27
N ILE A 6 3.08 11.13 14.46
CA ILE A 6 1.74 10.89 13.94
C ILE A 6 0.79 10.84 15.16
N PRO A 7 -0.25 11.69 15.23
CA PRO A 7 -1.14 11.70 16.37
C PRO A 7 -1.83 10.33 16.54
N PRO A 8 -2.01 9.85 17.79
CA PRO A 8 -2.60 8.54 18.12
C PRO A 8 -3.81 8.09 17.29
N PRO A 9 -4.80 8.94 16.93
CA PRO A 9 -5.96 8.50 16.15
C PRO A 9 -5.61 8.08 14.71
N LEU A 10 -4.57 8.64 14.10
CA LEU A 10 -4.19 8.28 12.74
C LEU A 10 -3.59 6.87 12.67
N TYR A 11 -2.98 6.37 13.75
CA TYR A 11 -2.58 4.96 13.80
C TYR A 11 -3.78 4.04 13.73
N GLN A 12 -4.87 4.38 14.42
CA GLN A 12 -6.10 3.58 14.46
C GLN A 12 -6.82 3.64 13.13
N GLU A 13 -6.89 4.80 12.47
CA GLU A 13 -7.51 4.93 11.15
C GLU A 13 -6.74 4.15 10.06
N LEU A 14 -5.41 4.17 10.07
CA LEU A 14 -4.59 3.35 9.18
C LEU A 14 -4.82 1.86 9.40
N GLN A 15 -5.04 1.44 10.65
CA GLN A 15 -5.34 0.04 11.01
C GLN A 15 -6.77 -0.37 10.61
N VAL A 16 -7.75 0.53 10.70
CA VAL A 16 -9.16 0.26 10.36
C VAL A 16 -9.37 0.12 8.84
N HIS A 17 -8.62 0.85 8.03
CA HIS A 17 -8.66 0.72 6.56
C HIS A 17 -7.81 -0.43 6.02
N ALA A 18 -6.80 -0.88 6.78
CA ALA A 18 -6.02 -2.08 6.50
C ALA A 18 -6.76 -3.36 6.96
N ARG A 19 -8.06 -3.45 6.65
CA ARG A 19 -9.01 -4.38 7.26
C ARG A 19 -8.64 -5.87 7.11
N HIS A 20 -7.75 -6.20 6.18
CA HIS A 20 -6.97 -7.44 6.16
C HIS A 20 -5.59 -7.13 5.58
N PRO A 21 -4.55 -6.89 6.39
CA PRO A 21 -3.21 -6.71 5.86
C PRO A 21 -2.78 -8.02 5.23
N VAL A 22 -2.49 -7.98 3.94
CA VAL A 22 -1.95 -9.15 3.24
C VAL A 22 -0.64 -9.55 3.95
N PRO A 23 -0.39 -10.85 4.20
CA PRO A 23 0.77 -11.31 4.94
C PRO A 23 2.06 -10.63 4.43
N GLY A 24 2.87 -10.09 5.34
CA GLY A 24 4.13 -9.39 5.02
C GLY A 24 4.01 -7.88 4.72
N THR A 25 2.83 -7.29 4.50
CA THR A 25 2.73 -5.82 4.31
C THR A 25 3.01 -5.00 5.56
N ARG A 26 2.72 -5.57 6.72
CA ARG A 26 2.89 -4.90 8.02
C ARG A 26 4.34 -4.61 8.35
N ASP A 27 5.28 -5.33 7.75
CA ASP A 27 6.71 -5.22 8.07
C ASP A 27 7.48 -4.46 6.97
N LEU A 28 7.07 -4.62 5.70
CA LEU A 28 7.71 -3.95 4.57
C LEU A 28 7.48 -2.43 4.56
N ILE A 29 6.22 -1.98 4.64
CA ILE A 29 5.88 -0.56 4.48
C ILE A 29 6.54 0.30 5.57
N PRO A 30 6.50 -0.07 6.87
CA PRO A 30 7.19 0.71 7.89
C PRO A 30 8.72 0.74 7.71
N ALA A 31 9.33 -0.36 7.24
CA ALA A 31 10.77 -0.41 7.00
C ALA A 31 11.21 0.49 5.83
N MET A 32 10.40 0.59 4.78
CA MET A 32 10.62 1.51 3.65
C MET A 32 10.37 2.98 4.04
N LEU A 33 9.41 3.23 4.92
CA LEU A 33 9.04 4.56 5.40
C LEU A 33 9.74 4.95 6.71
N CYS A 34 10.85 4.27 7.06
CA CYS A 34 11.61 4.58 8.26
C CYS A 34 12.16 6.01 8.20
N VAL A 35 11.98 6.74 9.31
CA VAL A 35 12.35 8.16 9.44
C VAL A 35 13.87 8.33 9.35
N ASP A 36 14.62 7.49 10.04
CA ASP A 36 16.09 7.49 9.96
C ASP A 36 16.53 6.84 8.64
N PRO A 37 17.18 7.59 7.73
CA PRO A 37 17.62 7.06 6.44
C PRO A 37 18.70 5.97 6.58
N ASN A 38 19.48 5.96 7.66
CA ASN A 38 20.51 4.93 7.88
C ASN A 38 19.91 3.59 8.33
N GLN A 39 18.68 3.61 8.85
CA GLN A 39 17.91 2.44 9.25
C GLN A 39 16.82 2.08 8.23
N ARG A 40 16.63 2.91 7.20
CA ARG A 40 15.64 2.70 6.15
C ARG A 40 16.07 1.54 5.26
N MET A 41 15.11 0.67 4.97
CA MET A 41 15.31 -0.45 4.06
C MET A 41 15.79 0.04 2.68
N THR A 42 16.84 -0.60 2.16
CA THR A 42 17.33 -0.33 0.80
C THR A 42 16.45 -1.02 -0.25
N VAL A 43 16.62 -0.62 -1.52
CA VAL A 43 15.87 -1.25 -2.63
C VAL A 43 16.21 -2.74 -2.73
N GLU A 44 17.48 -3.11 -2.58
CA GLU A 44 17.94 -4.50 -2.65
C GLU A 44 17.30 -5.34 -1.53
N GLN A 45 17.21 -4.79 -0.32
CA GLN A 45 16.56 -5.46 0.81
C GLN A 45 15.05 -5.60 0.58
N ALA A 46 14.40 -4.57 0.03
CA ALA A 46 12.98 -4.60 -0.27
C ALA A 46 12.66 -5.68 -1.32
N LEU A 47 13.46 -5.80 -2.39
CA LEU A 47 13.27 -6.83 -3.42
C LEU A 47 13.38 -8.26 -2.89
N GLN A 48 14.10 -8.47 -1.78
CA GLN A 48 14.19 -9.77 -1.11
C GLN A 48 13.05 -10.04 -0.12
N HIS A 49 12.25 -9.03 0.20
CA HIS A 49 11.17 -9.14 1.17
C HIS A 49 10.09 -10.12 0.66
N PRO A 50 9.55 -11.05 1.49
CA PRO A 50 8.56 -12.05 1.04
C PRO A 50 7.35 -11.44 0.31
N TRP A 51 6.93 -10.24 0.70
CA TRP A 51 5.84 -9.53 0.03
C TRP A 51 6.14 -9.14 -1.43
N LEU A 52 7.41 -8.82 -1.76
CA LEU A 52 7.84 -8.47 -3.12
C LEU A 52 8.48 -9.64 -3.87
N LYS A 53 9.02 -10.63 -3.16
CA LYS A 53 9.77 -11.75 -3.75
C LYS A 53 8.90 -12.64 -4.65
N ASP A 54 7.61 -12.78 -4.33
CA ASP A 54 6.69 -13.66 -5.04
C ASP A 54 5.76 -12.91 -6.03
N VAL A 55 6.24 -11.85 -6.67
CA VAL A 55 5.45 -11.03 -7.63
C VAL A 55 4.96 -11.80 -8.86
N GLU A 56 5.59 -12.93 -9.19
CA GLU A 56 5.14 -13.81 -10.28
C GLU A 56 3.77 -14.44 -10.00
N SER A 57 3.37 -14.54 -8.72
CA SER A 57 2.04 -15.06 -8.32
C SER A 57 0.90 -14.09 -8.60
N VAL A 58 1.19 -12.81 -8.90
CA VAL A 58 0.17 -11.79 -9.15
C VAL A 58 -0.44 -11.98 -10.54
N ASN A 59 -1.71 -12.39 -10.57
CA ASN A 59 -2.46 -12.51 -11.82
C ASN A 59 -2.74 -11.13 -12.44
N ARG A 60 -1.90 -10.72 -13.39
CA ARG A 60 -1.99 -9.41 -14.06
C ARG A 60 -3.35 -9.17 -14.71
N ASN A 61 -3.96 -10.20 -15.31
CA ASN A 61 -5.28 -10.06 -15.95
C ASN A 61 -6.37 -9.69 -14.94
N LEU A 62 -6.33 -10.27 -13.74
CA LEU A 62 -7.26 -9.92 -12.66
C LEU A 62 -7.06 -8.46 -12.22
N VAL A 63 -5.81 -8.03 -12.08
CA VAL A 63 -5.47 -6.65 -11.71
C VAL A 63 -5.98 -5.67 -12.77
N TYR A 64 -5.69 -5.90 -14.05
CA TYR A 64 -6.16 -5.05 -15.15
C TYR A 64 -7.68 -4.99 -15.22
N ARG A 65 -8.37 -6.13 -15.07
CA ARG A 65 -9.84 -6.16 -15.04
C ARG A 65 -10.40 -5.34 -13.88
N GLY A 66 -9.81 -5.47 -12.69
CA GLY A 66 -10.21 -4.71 -11.50
C GLY A 66 -10.01 -3.20 -11.69
N MET A 67 -8.88 -2.77 -12.26
CA MET A 67 -8.61 -1.36 -12.54
C MET A 67 -9.57 -0.78 -13.60
N ALA A 68 -9.82 -1.51 -14.68
CA ALA A 68 -10.76 -1.09 -15.73
C ALA A 68 -12.19 -0.95 -15.20
N ALA A 69 -12.65 -1.86 -14.34
CA ALA A 69 -13.97 -1.78 -13.72
C ALA A 69 -14.11 -0.52 -12.85
N ARG A 70 -13.09 -0.17 -12.06
CA ARG A 70 -13.10 1.05 -11.23
C ARG A 70 -13.12 2.32 -12.08
N GLN A 71 -12.40 2.33 -13.20
CA GLN A 71 -12.41 3.45 -14.14
C GLN A 71 -13.79 3.65 -14.78
N GLN A 72 -14.45 2.57 -15.21
CA GLN A 72 -15.79 2.63 -15.77
C GLN A 72 -16.82 3.16 -14.76
N VAL A 73 -16.75 2.68 -13.51
CA VAL A 73 -17.62 3.18 -12.43
C VAL A 73 -17.38 4.67 -12.16
N ALA A 74 -16.12 5.11 -12.13
CA ALA A 74 -15.79 6.53 -11.93
C ALA A 74 -16.31 7.40 -13.08
N LEU A 75 -16.15 6.97 -14.34
CA LEU A 75 -16.65 7.69 -15.51
C LEU A 75 -18.19 7.75 -15.54
N ALA A 76 -18.86 6.65 -15.18
CA ALA A 76 -20.32 6.62 -15.10
C ALA A 76 -20.86 7.53 -13.99
N ALA A 77 -20.18 7.62 -12.84
CA ALA A 77 -20.54 8.52 -11.75
C ALA A 77 -20.42 10.00 -12.15
N ILE A 78 -19.42 10.35 -12.98
CA ILE A 78 -19.25 11.71 -13.52
C ILE A 78 -20.36 12.04 -14.54
N GLY A 79 -20.72 11.07 -15.39
CA GLY A 79 -21.76 11.26 -16.41
C GLY A 79 -23.19 11.28 -15.87
N ALA A 80 -23.45 10.64 -14.73
CA ALA A 80 -24.78 10.59 -14.10
C ALA A 80 -25.12 11.83 -13.26
N SER A 81 -24.17 12.75 -13.06
CA SER A 81 -24.34 14.01 -12.34
C SER A 81 -24.66 15.21 -13.24
N SER A 82 -25.09 14.98 -14.49
CA SER A 82 -25.44 16.02 -15.48
C SER A 82 -26.91 15.93 -15.91
#